data_AF-A0A1V6EG28-F1
#
_entry.id   AF-A0A1V6EG28-F1
#
_cell.length_a   1.000
_cell.length_b   1.000
_cell.length_c   1.000
_cell.angle_alpha   90.00
_cell.angle_beta   90.00
_cell.angle_gamma   90.00
#
_symmetry.space_group_name_H-M   'P 1'
#
loop_
_entity.id
_entity.type
_entity.pdbx_description
1 polymer ?
#
loop_
_entity_poly.entity_id
_entity_poly.type
_entity_poly.pdbx_seq_one_letter_code
_entity_poly.pdbx_strand_id
1 'polypeptide(L)'
;MRLFNKKKIYLFDGSKGFMLQKYGLQKGELAESYNITHPDTVMRIYKEYCDAGSDIIQTNTLCSNRLVLKRHGLEELHDKINSQGIELAKQAIDGRNILIAASIGPIGELLQPFGPLTFEYAYSLYKDQLYACRNADVINFETFTDLKEMRIAYLANRETVNLPVICNMTFEKNNMTLMGHSPEVCAGILKKMGADVVGVNCSNGPDKMGDILKEIALFEDFVCVKPNAGVPSFVDGIAHYDQGKIEFCGYSDNLLDFNVGIIGGCCGTTPEYIKAMNYIKDKERSITVPCDKKRYIFCQYGYVDVDDFYETVDFAVSDGDVYDNIDAAYDINEEPCDAFNIFYSGNNAQFLFELINQLQDILKKPFIFHIDDKVCLDSALRAYCGIAGITDSDFSKYGAVKI
;
A
#
# COMPACT_ATOMS: atom_id res chain seq x y z
N MET A 1 -9.87 -0.49 -18.22
CA MET A 1 -9.83 -1.94 -18.50
C MET A 1 -9.45 -2.62 -17.20
N ARG A 2 -10.25 -3.55 -16.65
CA ARG A 2 -9.88 -4.24 -15.40
C ARG A 2 -8.78 -5.24 -15.73
N LEU A 3 -7.58 -5.02 -15.17
CA LEU A 3 -6.40 -5.87 -15.39
C LEU A 3 -6.66 -7.33 -14.97
N PHE A 4 -7.46 -7.52 -13.93
CA PHE A 4 -7.80 -8.84 -13.38
C PHE A 4 -9.26 -9.22 -13.65
N ASN A 5 -9.47 -10.49 -14.05
CA ASN A 5 -10.78 -11.10 -14.08
C ASN A 5 -11.17 -11.56 -12.67
N LYS A 6 -12.18 -10.89 -12.09
CA LYS A 6 -12.64 -11.17 -10.71
C LYS A 6 -13.18 -12.59 -10.48
N LYS A 7 -13.37 -13.42 -11.51
CA LYS A 7 -13.78 -14.82 -11.36
C LYS A 7 -12.62 -15.80 -11.30
N LYS A 8 -11.37 -15.33 -11.46
CA LYS A 8 -10.16 -16.15 -11.45
C LYS A 8 -9.32 -15.85 -10.22
N ILE A 9 -8.49 -16.82 -9.86
CA ILE A 9 -7.38 -16.62 -8.92
C ILE A 9 -6.10 -16.54 -9.73
N TYR A 10 -5.27 -15.54 -9.43
CA TYR A 10 -3.98 -15.31 -10.05
C TYR A 10 -2.87 -15.68 -9.09
N LEU A 11 -1.82 -16.31 -9.62
CA LEU A 11 -0.64 -16.68 -8.86
C LEU A 11 0.44 -15.61 -8.98
N PHE A 12 0.72 -14.91 -7.89
CA PHE A 12 1.88 -14.03 -7.76
C PHE A 12 3.11 -14.86 -7.41
N ASP A 13 4.27 -14.44 -7.90
CA ASP A 13 5.57 -14.98 -7.51
C ASP A 13 5.94 -14.85 -6.01
N GLY A 14 7.15 -15.32 -5.69
CA GLY A 14 7.76 -15.28 -4.37
C GLY A 14 8.87 -14.22 -4.20
N SER A 15 9.64 -14.37 -3.12
CA SER A 15 10.66 -13.39 -2.71
C SER A 15 11.80 -13.20 -3.73
N LYS A 16 12.14 -11.94 -4.01
CA LYS A 16 13.35 -11.56 -4.76
C LYS A 16 14.57 -11.48 -3.85
N GLY A 17 14.47 -10.74 -2.75
CA GLY A 17 15.57 -10.58 -1.78
C GLY A 17 16.10 -11.90 -1.25
N PHE A 18 15.22 -12.84 -0.89
CA PHE A 18 15.62 -14.17 -0.40
C PHE A 18 16.32 -15.01 -1.47
N MET A 19 15.87 -14.93 -2.73
CA MET A 19 16.51 -15.62 -3.85
C MET A 19 17.87 -15.00 -4.20
N LEU A 20 18.00 -13.67 -4.13
CA LEU A 20 19.28 -12.97 -4.31
C LEU A 20 20.29 -13.36 -3.23
N GLN A 21 19.88 -13.47 -1.96
CA GLN A 21 20.73 -13.99 -0.88
C GLN A 21 21.21 -15.41 -1.16
N LYS A 22 20.33 -16.30 -1.65
CA LYS A 22 20.72 -17.66 -2.07
C LYS A 22 21.70 -17.67 -3.25
N TYR A 23 21.68 -16.64 -4.09
CA TYR A 23 22.62 -16.47 -5.20
C TYR A 23 23.78 -15.53 -4.91
N GLY A 24 24.06 -15.26 -3.63
CA GLY A 24 25.31 -14.64 -3.21
C GLY A 24 25.23 -13.17 -2.83
N LEU A 25 24.04 -12.56 -2.75
CA LEU A 25 23.88 -11.22 -2.19
C LEU A 25 24.38 -11.18 -0.74
N GLN A 26 25.40 -10.37 -0.49
CA GLN A 26 26.05 -10.26 0.82
C GLN A 26 25.30 -9.28 1.73
N LYS A 27 25.51 -9.44 3.04
CA LYS A 27 24.96 -8.51 4.04
C LYS A 27 25.45 -7.09 3.78
N GLY A 28 24.53 -6.14 3.70
CA GLY A 28 24.81 -4.72 3.48
C GLY A 28 24.86 -4.30 2.00
N GLU A 29 24.86 -5.25 1.07
CA GLU A 29 24.64 -4.94 -0.35
C GLU A 29 23.18 -4.60 -0.61
N LEU A 30 22.94 -3.66 -1.51
CA LEU A 30 21.60 -3.31 -1.97
C LEU A 30 21.17 -4.29 -3.07
N ALA A 31 20.08 -5.02 -2.86
CA ALA A 31 19.56 -6.01 -3.79
C ALA A 31 19.32 -5.43 -5.19
N GLU A 32 18.79 -4.22 -5.28
CA GLU A 32 18.44 -3.54 -6.53
C GLU A 32 19.69 -3.19 -7.37
N SER A 33 20.86 -3.06 -6.74
CA SER A 33 22.12 -2.85 -7.48
C SER A 33 22.45 -4.03 -8.41
N TYR A 34 21.97 -5.24 -8.10
CA TYR A 34 22.18 -6.44 -8.91
C TYR A 34 21.50 -6.35 -10.27
N ASN A 35 20.53 -5.44 -10.46
CA ASN A 35 19.98 -5.17 -11.80
C ASN A 35 21.08 -4.73 -12.77
N ILE A 36 22.14 -4.07 -12.28
CA ILE A 36 23.27 -3.57 -13.08
C ILE A 36 24.51 -4.45 -12.93
N THR A 37 24.83 -4.84 -11.70
CA THR A 37 26.10 -5.54 -11.41
C THR A 37 26.03 -7.03 -11.69
N HIS A 38 24.85 -7.64 -11.56
CA HIS A 38 24.62 -9.08 -11.74
C HIS A 38 23.30 -9.37 -12.49
N PRO A 39 23.08 -8.76 -13.68
CA PRO A 39 21.81 -8.86 -14.40
C PRO A 39 21.40 -10.30 -14.73
N ASP A 40 22.37 -11.18 -15.00
CA ASP A 40 22.12 -12.60 -15.27
C ASP A 40 21.51 -13.33 -14.06
N THR A 41 21.90 -12.94 -12.85
CA THR A 41 21.33 -13.50 -11.61
C THR A 41 19.88 -13.08 -11.44
N VAL A 42 19.59 -11.79 -11.64
CA VAL A 42 18.22 -11.27 -11.57
C VAL A 42 17.33 -11.90 -12.66
N MET A 43 17.83 -11.98 -13.89
CA MET A 43 17.17 -12.64 -15.02
C MET A 43 16.83 -14.09 -14.71
N ARG A 44 17.79 -14.83 -14.13
CA ARG A 44 17.59 -16.21 -13.71
C ARG A 44 16.45 -16.33 -12.70
N ILE A 45 16.44 -15.49 -11.65
CA ILE A 45 15.38 -15.51 -10.63
C ILE A 45 14.01 -15.27 -11.27
N TYR A 46 13.88 -14.28 -12.16
CA TYR A 46 12.62 -14.04 -12.85
C TYR A 46 12.18 -15.24 -13.69
N LYS A 47 13.09 -15.85 -14.47
CA LYS A 47 12.80 -17.04 -15.27
C LYS A 47 12.33 -18.20 -14.39
N GLU A 48 13.00 -18.45 -13.27
CA GLU A 48 12.60 -19.52 -12.35
C GLU A 48 11.18 -19.33 -11.80
N TYR A 49 10.77 -18.09 -11.48
CA TYR A 49 9.38 -17.81 -11.06
C TYR A 49 8.37 -17.90 -12.20
N CYS A 50 8.75 -17.51 -13.43
CA CYS A 50 7.89 -17.70 -14.59
C CYS A 50 7.69 -19.20 -14.89
N ASP A 51 8.77 -19.99 -14.82
CA ASP A 51 8.76 -21.45 -15.04
C ASP A 51 8.00 -22.19 -13.93
N ALA A 52 7.93 -21.61 -12.73
CA ALA A 52 7.12 -22.11 -11.64
C ALA A 52 5.61 -21.89 -11.84
N GLY A 53 5.19 -21.08 -12.81
CA GLY A 53 3.78 -20.89 -13.18
C GLY A 53 3.13 -19.58 -12.72
N SER A 54 3.94 -18.59 -12.29
CA SER A 54 3.44 -17.26 -11.88
C SER A 54 2.67 -16.58 -13.02
N ASP A 55 1.51 -16.00 -12.72
CA ASP A 55 0.77 -15.10 -13.61
C ASP A 55 1.24 -13.64 -13.47
N ILE A 56 1.85 -13.32 -12.32
CA ILE A 56 2.38 -11.99 -12.00
C ILE A 56 3.78 -12.18 -11.41
N ILE A 57 4.77 -11.48 -11.95
CA ILE A 57 6.11 -11.39 -11.34
C ILE A 57 6.40 -9.96 -10.89
N GLN A 58 7.09 -9.80 -9.77
CA GLN A 58 7.53 -8.49 -9.30
C GLN A 58 8.98 -8.19 -9.69
N THR A 59 9.28 -6.92 -9.93
CA THR A 59 10.64 -6.47 -10.22
C THR A 59 11.48 -6.30 -8.96
N ASN A 60 12.80 -6.46 -9.12
CA ASN A 60 13.81 -6.18 -8.11
C ASN A 60 14.04 -4.66 -8.02
N THR A 61 13.04 -3.93 -7.52
CA THR A 61 13.04 -2.45 -7.45
C THR A 61 12.42 -1.93 -6.14
N LEU A 62 12.23 -2.78 -5.13
CA LEU A 62 11.47 -2.45 -3.93
C LEU A 62 12.01 -1.18 -3.25
N CYS A 63 13.32 -1.14 -3.01
CA CYS A 63 13.99 -0.09 -2.25
C CYS A 63 14.76 0.91 -3.15
N SER A 64 14.54 0.94 -4.47
CA SER A 64 15.34 1.76 -5.40
C SER A 64 14.87 3.22 -5.54
N ASN A 65 14.38 3.83 -4.45
CA ASN A 65 14.16 5.27 -4.39
C ASN A 65 15.49 6.03 -4.24
N ARG A 66 15.54 7.31 -4.61
CA ARG A 66 16.77 8.12 -4.58
C ARG A 66 17.41 8.21 -3.19
N LEU A 67 16.61 8.28 -2.13
CA LEU A 67 17.12 8.42 -0.76
C LEU A 67 17.88 7.17 -0.32
N VAL A 68 17.32 5.98 -0.56
CA VAL A 68 18.01 4.71 -0.27
C VAL A 68 19.24 4.58 -1.15
N LEU A 69 19.14 4.82 -2.46
CA LEU A 69 20.28 4.72 -3.37
C LEU A 69 21.43 5.66 -2.98
N LYS A 70 21.12 6.87 -2.51
CA LYS A 70 22.12 7.82 -2.00
C LYS A 70 22.91 7.26 -0.81
N ARG A 71 22.27 6.54 0.11
CA ARG A 71 22.96 5.88 1.25
C ARG A 71 23.97 4.81 0.78
N HIS A 72 23.80 4.30 -0.43
CA HIS A 72 24.72 3.34 -1.08
C HIS A 72 25.62 3.98 -2.15
N GLY A 73 25.59 5.30 -2.35
CA GLY A 73 26.37 5.98 -3.39
C GLY A 73 25.90 5.69 -4.83
N LEU A 74 24.63 5.31 -5.00
CA LEU A 74 24.04 4.87 -6.29
C LEU A 74 22.94 5.82 -6.80
N GLU A 75 22.80 7.03 -6.23
CA GLU A 75 21.74 8.00 -6.58
C GLU A 75 21.73 8.35 -8.08
N GLU A 76 22.90 8.54 -8.68
CA GLU A 76 23.07 8.82 -10.11
C GLU A 76 22.63 7.66 -11.02
N LEU A 77 22.52 6.45 -10.46
CA LEU A 77 22.07 5.26 -11.18
C LEU A 77 20.58 4.97 -10.99
N HIS A 78 19.82 5.85 -10.32
CA HIS A 78 18.40 5.66 -10.01
C HIS A 78 17.57 5.20 -11.21
N ASP A 79 17.57 5.97 -12.30
CA ASP A 79 16.75 5.66 -13.48
C ASP A 79 17.20 4.34 -14.13
N LYS A 80 18.51 4.10 -14.14
CA LYS A 80 19.09 2.89 -14.74
C LYS A 80 18.76 1.63 -13.94
N ILE A 81 18.89 1.67 -12.61
CA ILE A 81 18.59 0.54 -11.72
C ILE A 81 17.12 0.14 -11.83
N ASN A 82 16.21 1.12 -11.76
CA ASN A 82 14.78 0.88 -11.83
C ASN A 82 14.35 0.36 -13.21
N SER A 83 14.73 1.05 -14.29
CA SER A 83 14.35 0.66 -15.65
C SER A 83 14.96 -0.68 -16.08
N GLN A 84 16.18 -0.99 -15.65
CA GLN A 84 16.81 -2.28 -15.91
C GLN A 84 16.07 -3.42 -15.18
N GLY A 85 15.56 -3.19 -13.98
CA GLY A 85 14.73 -4.18 -13.27
C GLY A 85 13.49 -4.59 -14.06
N ILE A 86 12.84 -3.62 -14.71
CA ILE A 86 11.70 -3.85 -15.63
C ILE A 86 12.15 -4.57 -16.91
N GLU A 87 13.22 -4.11 -17.54
CA GLU A 87 13.72 -4.69 -18.79
C GLU A 87 14.13 -6.16 -18.63
N LEU A 88 14.79 -6.49 -17.52
CA LEU A 88 15.13 -7.87 -17.19
C LEU A 88 13.87 -8.73 -17.01
N ALA A 89 12.80 -8.20 -16.41
CA ALA A 89 11.54 -8.91 -16.27
C ALA A 89 10.88 -9.16 -17.64
N LYS A 90 10.90 -8.17 -18.54
CA LYS A 90 10.39 -8.29 -19.92
C LYS A 90 11.10 -9.37 -20.72
N GLN A 91 12.42 -9.43 -20.61
CA GLN A 91 13.22 -10.48 -21.24
C GLN A 91 12.98 -11.85 -20.60
N ALA A 92 12.75 -11.91 -19.29
CA ALA A 92 12.50 -13.16 -18.59
C ALA A 92 11.15 -13.79 -18.94
N ILE A 93 10.09 -12.98 -19.12
CA ILE A 93 8.78 -13.51 -19.50
C ILE A 93 8.78 -14.10 -20.92
N ASP A 94 9.68 -13.66 -21.81
CA ASP A 94 9.89 -14.24 -23.14
C ASP A 94 8.57 -14.41 -23.94
N GLY A 95 7.75 -13.35 -23.95
CA GLY A 95 6.45 -13.34 -24.65
C GLY A 95 5.33 -14.13 -23.98
N ARG A 96 5.56 -14.77 -22.82
CA ARG A 96 4.51 -15.38 -22.01
C ARG A 96 3.53 -14.32 -21.50
N ASN A 97 2.27 -14.71 -21.36
CA ASN A 97 1.22 -13.85 -20.79
C ASN A 97 1.34 -13.78 -19.25
N ILE A 98 2.38 -13.11 -18.78
CA ILE A 98 2.70 -12.88 -17.37
C ILE A 98 2.79 -11.37 -17.17
N LEU A 99 2.11 -10.85 -16.15
CA LEU A 99 2.13 -9.43 -15.81
C LEU A 99 3.41 -9.09 -15.05
N ILE A 100 4.01 -7.94 -15.40
CA ILE A 100 5.17 -7.38 -14.71
C ILE A 100 4.68 -6.32 -13.74
N ALA A 101 4.86 -6.61 -12.44
CA ALA A 101 4.57 -5.69 -11.36
C ALA A 101 5.83 -4.92 -10.94
N ALA A 102 5.83 -3.59 -11.06
CA ALA A 102 6.89 -2.79 -10.47
C ALA A 102 6.76 -2.86 -8.94
N SER A 103 7.74 -3.46 -8.26
CA SER A 103 7.75 -3.52 -6.79
C SER A 103 8.26 -2.19 -6.24
N ILE A 104 7.45 -1.52 -5.42
CA ILE A 104 7.76 -0.23 -4.79
C ILE A 104 7.45 -0.36 -3.30
N GLY A 105 8.44 -0.20 -2.44
CA GLY A 105 8.28 -0.29 -0.99
C GLY A 105 8.31 1.08 -0.30
N PRO A 106 8.19 1.09 1.04
CA PRO A 106 8.40 2.29 1.85
C PRO A 106 9.78 2.91 1.62
N ILE A 107 9.87 4.22 1.79
CA ILE A 107 11.12 4.98 1.63
C ILE A 107 12.15 4.59 2.69
N GLY A 108 11.70 4.13 3.87
CA GLY A 108 12.55 3.76 4.99
C GLY A 108 12.96 4.95 5.87
N GLU A 109 12.16 6.00 5.90
CA GLU A 109 12.16 7.08 6.90
C GLU A 109 10.74 7.36 7.37
N LEU A 110 10.58 7.73 8.64
CA LEU A 110 9.27 8.08 9.19
C LEU A 110 8.83 9.45 8.68
N LEU A 111 7.54 9.57 8.36
CA LEU A 111 6.91 10.84 8.04
C LEU A 111 6.86 11.76 9.27
N GLN A 112 6.81 13.07 9.02
CA GLN A 112 6.49 14.04 10.06
C GLN A 112 5.11 13.73 10.71
N PRO A 113 4.97 13.97 12.03
CA PRO A 113 5.96 14.56 12.94
C PRO A 113 6.95 13.54 13.55
N PHE A 114 6.81 12.23 13.28
CA PHE A 114 7.63 11.18 13.90
C PHE A 114 9.01 11.02 13.28
N GLY A 115 9.25 11.59 12.10
CA GLY A 115 10.55 11.64 11.44
C GLY A 115 10.71 12.85 10.53
N PRO A 116 11.83 12.91 9.79
CA PRO A 116 12.20 14.07 8.98
C PRO A 116 11.50 14.12 7.62
N LEU A 117 10.83 13.05 7.20
CA LEU A 117 10.28 12.94 5.85
C LEU A 117 8.99 13.77 5.74
N THR A 118 9.02 14.82 4.92
CA THR A 118 7.82 15.62 4.63
C THR A 118 6.97 14.95 3.56
N PHE A 119 5.69 15.35 3.46
CA PHE A 119 4.79 14.89 2.40
C PHE A 119 5.39 15.14 1.01
N GLU A 120 5.88 16.35 0.76
CA GLU A 120 6.41 16.80 -0.53
C GLU A 120 7.67 16.03 -0.89
N TYR A 121 8.54 15.77 0.09
CA TYR A 121 9.76 15.02 -0.16
C TYR A 121 9.44 13.56 -0.46
N ALA A 122 8.59 12.91 0.33
CA ALA A 122 8.11 11.55 0.05
C ALA A 122 7.44 11.46 -1.34
N TYR A 123 6.54 12.39 -1.65
CA TYR A 123 5.87 12.47 -2.94
C TYR A 123 6.87 12.56 -4.09
N SER A 124 7.89 13.40 -3.96
CA SER A 124 8.93 13.57 -5.00
C SER A 124 9.75 12.29 -5.22
N LEU A 125 10.10 11.58 -4.14
CA LEU A 125 10.83 10.32 -4.20
C LEU A 125 10.01 9.23 -4.91
N TYR A 126 8.72 9.10 -4.56
CA TYR A 126 7.83 8.16 -5.22
C TYR A 126 7.63 8.51 -6.69
N LYS A 127 7.38 9.79 -7.00
CA LYS A 127 7.21 10.28 -8.37
C LYS A 127 8.38 9.88 -9.27
N ASP A 128 9.62 10.09 -8.80
CA ASP A 128 10.82 9.73 -9.55
C ASP A 128 10.89 8.22 -9.80
N GLN A 129 10.73 7.40 -8.76
CA GLN A 129 10.84 5.94 -8.87
C GLN A 129 9.73 5.36 -9.76
N LEU A 130 8.49 5.83 -9.60
CA LEU A 130 7.34 5.44 -10.42
C LEU A 130 7.56 5.81 -11.89
N TYR A 131 8.08 7.00 -12.17
CA TYR A 131 8.42 7.39 -13.54
C TYR A 131 9.49 6.47 -14.13
N ALA A 132 10.52 6.10 -13.37
CA ALA A 132 11.54 5.15 -13.83
C ALA A 132 10.98 3.73 -14.09
N CYS A 133 9.92 3.34 -13.36
CA CYS A 133 9.24 2.05 -13.50
C CYS A 133 8.01 2.04 -14.44
N ARG A 134 7.69 3.16 -15.10
CA ARG A 134 6.45 3.39 -15.91
C ARG A 134 6.14 2.37 -17.01
N ASN A 135 7.09 1.50 -17.33
CA ASN A 135 7.00 0.49 -18.39
C ASN A 135 6.52 -0.88 -17.87
N ALA A 136 6.16 -0.99 -16.58
CA ALA A 136 5.50 -2.14 -15.99
C ALA A 136 3.99 -2.20 -16.35
N ASP A 137 3.36 -3.35 -16.14
CA ASP A 137 1.92 -3.52 -16.38
C ASP A 137 1.06 -3.05 -15.19
N VAL A 138 1.63 -3.13 -13.98
CA VAL A 138 0.99 -2.78 -12.71
C VAL A 138 2.04 -2.32 -11.70
N ILE A 139 1.66 -1.43 -10.77
CA ILE A 139 2.50 -1.11 -9.60
C ILE A 139 2.06 -2.01 -8.44
N ASN A 140 3.02 -2.65 -7.80
CA ASN A 140 2.84 -3.38 -6.56
C ASN A 140 3.49 -2.57 -5.43
N PHE A 141 2.67 -1.79 -4.74
CA PHE A 141 3.10 -1.18 -3.48
C PHE A 141 3.15 -2.27 -2.42
N GLU A 142 4.33 -2.55 -1.90
CA GLU A 142 4.59 -3.74 -1.09
C GLU A 142 5.17 -3.36 0.28
N THR A 143 4.65 -3.98 1.34
CA THR A 143 5.15 -3.87 2.73
C THR A 143 5.01 -2.46 3.34
N PHE A 144 3.94 -1.73 3.02
CA PHE A 144 3.71 -0.44 3.69
C PHE A 144 3.24 -0.62 5.13
N THR A 145 3.90 0.09 6.04
CA THR A 145 3.65 0.08 7.49
C THR A 145 2.93 1.35 7.98
N ASP A 146 2.84 2.36 7.12
CA ASP A 146 2.17 3.63 7.36
C ASP A 146 1.16 3.90 6.23
N LEU A 147 -0.10 4.15 6.60
CA LEU A 147 -1.16 4.45 5.63
C LEU A 147 -0.98 5.83 5.00
N LYS A 148 -0.41 6.80 5.73
CA LYS A 148 -0.08 8.13 5.19
C LYS A 148 0.94 8.00 4.06
N GLU A 149 1.98 7.20 4.27
CA GLU A 149 3.01 6.98 3.26
C GLU A 149 2.48 6.26 2.02
N MET A 150 1.68 5.20 2.22
CA MET A 150 0.99 4.50 1.12
C MET A 150 0.11 5.45 0.31
N ARG A 151 -0.62 6.34 1.00
CA ARG A 151 -1.45 7.36 0.36
C ARG A 151 -0.61 8.30 -0.50
N ILE A 152 0.53 8.77 -0.02
CA ILE A 152 1.46 9.61 -0.80
C ILE A 152 1.95 8.88 -2.06
N ALA A 153 2.36 7.62 -1.91
CA ALA A 153 2.81 6.79 -3.02
C ALA A 153 1.71 6.60 -4.08
N TYR A 154 0.48 6.34 -3.64
CA TYR A 154 -0.69 6.24 -4.50
C TYR A 154 -0.96 7.52 -5.28
N LEU A 155 -0.95 8.68 -4.60
CA LEU A 155 -1.13 9.98 -5.25
C LEU A 155 -0.04 10.25 -6.29
N ALA A 156 1.22 9.95 -5.96
CA ALA A 156 2.34 10.06 -6.89
C ALA A 156 2.13 9.18 -8.13
N ASN A 157 1.62 7.94 -7.98
CA ASN A 157 1.29 7.09 -9.13
C ASN A 157 0.20 7.71 -9.99
N ARG A 158 -0.93 8.10 -9.38
CA ARG A 158 -2.08 8.69 -10.08
C ARG A 158 -1.71 9.93 -10.90
N GLU A 159 -0.80 10.75 -10.39
CA GLU A 159 -0.40 12.02 -11.00
C GLU A 159 0.78 11.89 -11.97
N THR A 160 1.54 10.78 -11.93
CA THR A 160 2.76 10.61 -12.73
C THR A 160 2.61 9.63 -13.88
N VAL A 161 2.14 8.41 -13.59
CA VAL A 161 2.08 7.31 -14.59
C VAL A 161 0.70 6.68 -14.73
N ASN A 162 -0.13 6.82 -13.69
CA ASN A 162 -1.52 6.37 -13.62
C ASN A 162 -1.70 4.90 -14.03
N LEU A 163 -0.75 4.05 -13.65
CA LEU A 163 -0.84 2.61 -13.85
C LEU A 163 -1.79 1.98 -12.82
N PRO A 164 -2.39 0.82 -13.13
CA PRO A 164 -3.12 0.04 -12.14
C PRO A 164 -2.24 -0.28 -10.93
N VAL A 165 -2.84 -0.37 -9.74
CA VAL A 165 -2.09 -0.58 -8.49
C VAL A 165 -2.63 -1.74 -7.65
N ILE A 166 -1.70 -2.46 -7.05
CA ILE A 166 -1.94 -3.38 -5.94
C ILE A 166 -1.33 -2.72 -4.70
N CYS A 167 -2.16 -2.34 -3.74
CA CYS A 167 -1.72 -1.70 -2.50
C CYS A 167 -1.67 -2.73 -1.37
N ASN A 168 -0.47 -3.18 -0.99
CA ASN A 168 -0.29 -4.10 0.12
C ASN A 168 0.22 -3.38 1.36
N MET A 169 -0.55 -3.50 2.45
CA MET A 169 -0.12 -3.11 3.78
C MET A 169 0.54 -4.30 4.48
N THR A 170 1.32 -4.05 5.52
CA THR A 170 1.80 -5.10 6.43
C THR A 170 1.35 -4.81 7.86
N PHE A 171 1.01 -5.87 8.58
CA PHE A 171 0.45 -5.82 9.92
C PHE A 171 1.30 -6.64 10.89
N GLU A 172 1.49 -6.10 12.08
CA GLU A 172 2.20 -6.72 13.19
C GLU A 172 1.33 -7.80 13.86
N LYS A 173 1.86 -8.46 14.89
CA LYS A 173 1.16 -9.54 15.61
C LYS A 173 -0.12 -9.11 16.31
N ASN A 174 -0.32 -7.82 16.52
CA ASN A 174 -1.54 -7.24 17.08
C ASN A 174 -2.58 -6.86 15.99
N ASN A 175 -2.37 -7.31 14.75
CA ASN A 175 -3.20 -7.00 13.56
C ASN A 175 -3.25 -5.53 13.18
N MET A 176 -2.35 -4.69 13.71
CA MET A 176 -2.26 -3.28 13.33
C MET A 176 -1.01 -3.05 12.48
N THR A 177 -1.00 -2.02 11.64
CA THR A 177 0.25 -1.56 11.04
C THR A 177 1.18 -1.00 12.11
N LEU A 178 2.46 -0.76 11.79
CA LEU A 178 3.42 -0.13 12.71
C LEU A 178 2.90 1.21 13.26
N MET A 179 2.22 1.98 12.42
CA MET A 179 1.65 3.29 12.77
C MET A 179 0.26 3.20 13.40
N GLY A 180 -0.24 1.99 13.66
CA GLY A 180 -1.49 1.77 14.40
C GLY A 180 -2.76 1.89 13.57
N HIS A 181 -2.72 1.57 12.28
CA HIS A 181 -3.92 1.50 11.44
C HIS A 181 -4.47 0.08 11.38
N SER A 182 -5.80 -0.05 11.43
CA SER A 182 -6.47 -1.35 11.30
C SER A 182 -6.65 -1.76 9.83
N PRO A 183 -6.72 -3.06 9.53
CA PRO A 183 -6.86 -3.57 8.17
C PRO A 183 -8.09 -3.05 7.42
N GLU A 184 -9.24 -2.96 8.08
CA GLU A 184 -10.49 -2.48 7.49
C GLU A 184 -10.45 -0.98 7.17
N VAL A 185 -9.78 -0.16 8.00
CA VAL A 185 -9.57 1.27 7.73
C VAL A 185 -8.64 1.45 6.53
N CYS A 186 -7.53 0.71 6.48
CA CYS A 186 -6.63 0.73 5.33
C CYS A 186 -7.36 0.33 4.04
N ALA A 187 -8.13 -0.76 4.08
CA ALA A 187 -8.88 -1.26 2.92
C ALA A 187 -9.93 -0.25 2.44
N GLY A 188 -10.74 0.28 3.35
CA GLY A 188 -11.78 1.26 3.03
C GLY A 188 -11.22 2.53 2.38
N ILE A 189 -10.17 3.11 2.96
CA ILE A 189 -9.51 4.31 2.43
C ILE A 189 -8.92 4.02 1.04
N LEU A 190 -8.06 3.01 0.91
CA LEU A 190 -7.37 2.72 -0.35
C LEU A 190 -8.35 2.36 -1.47
N LYS A 191 -9.44 1.65 -1.14
CA LYS A 191 -10.48 1.33 -2.12
C LYS A 191 -11.20 2.58 -2.61
N LYS A 192 -11.64 3.45 -1.70
CA LYS A 192 -12.33 4.70 -2.05
C LYS A 192 -11.43 5.69 -2.79
N MET A 193 -10.12 5.67 -2.52
CA MET A 193 -9.12 6.41 -3.29
C MET A 193 -8.99 5.91 -4.74
N GLY A 194 -9.36 4.65 -5.01
CA GLY A 194 -9.39 4.05 -6.34
C GLY A 194 -8.32 3.00 -6.60
N ALA A 195 -7.73 2.39 -5.56
CA ALA A 195 -6.85 1.24 -5.75
C ALA A 195 -7.57 0.09 -6.48
N ASP A 196 -6.88 -0.55 -7.43
CA ASP A 196 -7.46 -1.66 -8.20
C ASP A 196 -7.59 -2.92 -7.34
N VAL A 197 -6.59 -3.17 -6.49
CA VAL A 197 -6.54 -4.28 -5.53
C VAL A 197 -5.91 -3.77 -4.23
N VAL A 198 -6.50 -4.11 -3.09
CA VAL A 198 -5.88 -3.95 -1.76
C VAL A 198 -5.52 -5.34 -1.23
N GLY A 199 -4.42 -5.43 -0.50
CA GLY A 199 -3.91 -6.69 0.00
C GLY A 199 -3.03 -6.58 1.23
N VAL A 200 -2.47 -7.72 1.59
CA VAL A 200 -1.50 -7.85 2.67
C VAL A 200 -0.33 -8.73 2.25
N ASN A 201 0.86 -8.35 2.67
CA ASN A 201 2.05 -9.16 2.48
C ASN A 201 2.98 -9.11 3.69
N CYS A 202 3.92 -10.06 3.76
CA CYS A 202 4.96 -10.12 4.78
C CYS A 202 4.43 -10.29 6.22
N SER A 203 5.31 -10.07 7.20
CA SER A 203 5.17 -10.23 8.66
C SER A 203 4.78 -11.61 9.18
N ASN A 204 3.80 -12.26 8.57
CA ASN A 204 3.16 -13.47 9.05
C ASN A 204 3.13 -14.57 7.98
N GLY A 205 2.98 -15.82 8.43
CA GLY A 205 2.67 -16.95 7.57
C GLY A 205 1.18 -16.99 7.19
N PRO A 206 0.81 -17.85 6.22
CA PRO A 206 -0.59 -18.01 5.80
C PRO A 206 -1.52 -18.45 6.95
N ASP A 207 -1.00 -19.15 7.96
CA ASP A 207 -1.74 -19.58 9.15
C ASP A 207 -2.30 -18.42 10.01
N LYS A 208 -1.77 -17.20 9.83
CA LYS A 208 -2.11 -16.03 10.66
C LYS A 208 -2.71 -14.87 9.87
N MET A 209 -2.86 -15.00 8.56
CA MET A 209 -3.38 -13.92 7.71
C MET A 209 -4.91 -13.90 7.61
N GLY A 210 -5.60 -14.94 8.05
CA GLY A 210 -7.06 -15.04 7.95
C GLY A 210 -7.81 -13.89 8.62
N ASP A 211 -7.44 -13.52 9.86
CA ASP A 211 -8.09 -12.44 10.61
C ASP A 211 -7.92 -11.09 9.92
N ILE A 212 -6.71 -10.79 9.43
CA ILE A 212 -6.41 -9.56 8.68
C ILE A 212 -7.22 -9.54 7.37
N LEU A 213 -7.25 -10.64 6.62
CA LEU A 213 -7.99 -10.71 5.36
C LEU A 213 -9.49 -10.57 5.56
N LYS A 214 -10.04 -11.10 6.66
CA LYS A 214 -11.45 -10.96 6.99
C LYS A 214 -11.86 -9.50 7.10
N GLU A 215 -11.02 -8.68 7.74
CA GLU A 215 -11.24 -7.23 7.90
C GLU A 215 -11.07 -6.47 6.57
N ILE A 216 -10.04 -6.80 5.77
CA ILE A 216 -9.87 -6.24 4.42
C ILE A 216 -11.07 -6.56 3.52
N ALA A 217 -11.57 -7.80 3.58
CA ALA A 217 -12.64 -8.29 2.72
C ALA A 217 -14.01 -7.61 2.98
N LEU A 218 -14.17 -6.90 4.10
CA LEU A 218 -15.35 -6.05 4.36
C LEU A 218 -15.52 -4.95 3.31
N PHE A 219 -14.41 -4.46 2.76
CA PHE A 219 -14.39 -3.39 1.75
C PHE A 219 -13.94 -3.86 0.37
N GLU A 220 -13.39 -5.08 0.27
CA GLU A 220 -12.78 -5.60 -0.96
C GLU A 220 -13.34 -6.94 -1.41
N ASP A 221 -13.84 -6.95 -2.65
CA ASP A 221 -14.42 -8.12 -3.30
C ASP A 221 -13.38 -8.91 -4.11
N PHE A 222 -12.10 -8.49 -4.07
CA PHE A 222 -10.95 -9.08 -4.75
C PHE A 222 -9.64 -8.64 -4.07
N VAL A 223 -9.05 -9.53 -3.26
CA VAL A 223 -7.92 -9.23 -2.37
C VAL A 223 -6.62 -9.89 -2.85
N CYS A 224 -5.49 -9.23 -2.60
CA CYS A 224 -4.15 -9.79 -2.78
C CYS A 224 -3.57 -10.28 -1.45
N VAL A 225 -2.94 -11.46 -1.43
CA VAL A 225 -2.21 -11.97 -0.26
C VAL A 225 -0.88 -12.60 -0.63
N LYS A 226 0.20 -12.18 0.05
CA LYS A 226 1.56 -12.71 -0.14
C LYS A 226 2.20 -13.00 1.24
N PRO A 227 1.89 -14.15 1.86
CA PRO A 227 2.45 -14.51 3.15
C PRO A 227 3.94 -14.85 3.09
N ASN A 228 4.62 -14.76 4.23
CA ASN A 228 5.95 -15.34 4.40
C ASN A 228 5.85 -16.87 4.52
N ALA A 229 6.96 -17.59 4.29
CA ALA A 229 7.07 -19.01 4.59
C ALA A 229 7.18 -19.26 6.11
N GLY A 230 6.13 -18.86 6.84
CA GLY A 230 6.09 -18.81 8.31
C GLY A 230 6.61 -17.49 8.88
N VAL A 231 6.49 -17.36 10.20
CA VAL A 231 7.07 -16.22 10.93
C VAL A 231 8.60 -16.37 10.96
N PRO A 232 9.38 -15.33 10.64
CA PRO A 232 10.83 -15.43 10.62
C PRO A 232 11.39 -15.72 12.02
N SER A 233 12.32 -16.67 12.09
CA SER A 233 13.25 -16.84 13.22
C SER A 233 14.60 -16.22 12.85
N PHE A 234 15.37 -15.75 13.83
CA PHE A 234 16.70 -15.17 13.57
C PHE A 234 17.78 -16.05 14.18
N VAL A 235 18.70 -16.54 13.34
CA VAL A 235 19.88 -17.30 13.75
C VAL A 235 21.10 -16.55 13.22
N ASP A 236 22.00 -16.13 14.11
CA ASP A 236 23.19 -15.33 13.78
C ASP A 236 22.92 -14.06 12.95
N GLY A 237 21.75 -13.45 13.16
CA GLY A 237 21.30 -12.25 12.44
C GLY A 237 20.84 -12.51 11.00
N ILE A 238 20.65 -13.78 10.61
CA ILE A 238 20.05 -14.22 9.36
C ILE A 238 18.62 -14.68 9.63
N ALA A 239 17.68 -14.25 8.80
CA ALA A 239 16.29 -14.69 8.89
C ALA A 239 16.14 -16.12 8.34
N HIS A 240 15.55 -16.99 9.14
CA HIS A 240 15.20 -18.37 8.81
C HIS A 240 13.66 -18.52 8.77
N TYR A 241 13.20 -19.37 7.86
CA TYR A 241 11.79 -19.60 7.56
C TYR A 241 11.54 -21.10 7.59
N ASP A 242 10.79 -21.55 8.59
CA ASP A 242 10.68 -22.98 8.93
C ASP A 242 9.47 -23.67 8.29
N GLN A 243 8.50 -22.91 7.77
CA GLN A 243 7.29 -23.49 7.19
C GLN A 243 7.56 -24.05 5.81
N GLY A 244 7.39 -25.37 5.65
CA GLY A 244 7.60 -26.05 4.37
C GLY A 244 6.49 -25.79 3.35
N LYS A 245 6.79 -25.96 2.07
CA LYS A 245 5.85 -25.70 0.95
C LYS A 245 4.52 -26.45 1.02
N ILE A 246 4.49 -27.67 1.56
CA ILE A 246 3.25 -28.45 1.69
C ILE A 246 2.33 -27.80 2.72
N GLU A 247 2.88 -27.43 3.88
CA GLU A 247 2.14 -26.75 4.94
C GLU A 247 1.68 -25.36 4.48
N PHE A 248 2.56 -24.60 3.81
CA PHE A 248 2.22 -23.32 3.20
C PHE A 248 1.01 -23.45 2.25
N CYS A 249 1.00 -24.45 1.36
CA CYS A 249 -0.14 -24.69 0.46
C CYS A 249 -1.42 -25.02 1.24
N GLY A 250 -1.34 -25.86 2.27
CA GLY A 250 -2.50 -26.24 3.08
C GLY A 250 -3.15 -25.07 3.80
N TYR A 251 -2.36 -24.14 4.36
CA TYR A 251 -2.92 -22.93 4.97
C TYR A 251 -3.39 -21.91 3.94
N SER A 252 -2.70 -21.78 2.80
CA SER A 252 -3.11 -20.88 1.72
C SER A 252 -4.50 -21.18 1.17
N ASP A 253 -4.93 -22.44 1.22
CA ASP A 253 -6.29 -22.84 0.84
C ASP A 253 -7.36 -22.19 1.71
N ASN A 254 -7.12 -22.07 3.01
CA ASN A 254 -8.06 -21.43 3.94
C ASN A 254 -8.17 -19.92 3.70
N LEU A 255 -7.15 -19.30 3.09
CA LEU A 255 -7.19 -17.87 2.79
C LEU A 255 -8.18 -17.55 1.65
N LEU A 256 -8.53 -18.53 0.82
CA LEU A 256 -9.49 -18.36 -0.27
C LEU A 256 -10.90 -18.01 0.23
N ASP A 257 -11.19 -18.28 1.51
CA ASP A 257 -12.45 -17.93 2.16
C ASP A 257 -12.60 -16.43 2.42
N PHE A 258 -11.60 -15.60 2.11
CA PHE A 258 -11.60 -14.15 2.36
C PHE A 258 -11.42 -13.32 1.08
N ASN A 259 -12.24 -13.59 0.05
CA ASN A 259 -12.23 -12.87 -1.23
C ASN A 259 -10.85 -12.84 -1.93
N VAL A 260 -9.94 -13.76 -1.65
CA VAL A 260 -8.62 -13.77 -2.27
C VAL A 260 -8.76 -14.00 -3.78
N GLY A 261 -8.14 -13.11 -4.57
CA GLY A 261 -8.10 -13.16 -6.02
C GLY A 261 -6.68 -13.17 -6.58
N ILE A 262 -5.70 -12.76 -5.77
CA ILE A 262 -4.28 -12.88 -6.08
C ILE A 262 -3.61 -13.50 -4.85
N ILE A 263 -2.87 -14.59 -5.05
CA ILE A 263 -2.11 -15.24 -3.98
C ILE A 263 -0.68 -15.50 -4.45
N GLY A 264 0.30 -15.31 -3.58
CA GLY A 264 1.70 -15.60 -3.89
C GLY A 264 2.53 -15.81 -2.65
N GLY A 265 3.78 -15.37 -2.68
CA GLY A 265 4.68 -15.45 -1.54
C GLY A 265 5.47 -14.17 -1.30
N CYS A 266 5.86 -13.94 -0.05
CA CYS A 266 6.83 -12.94 0.36
C CYS A 266 8.08 -13.64 0.91
N CYS A 267 8.68 -13.21 2.00
CA CYS A 267 9.97 -13.69 2.48
C CYS A 267 9.98 -15.21 2.77
N GLY A 268 11.09 -15.87 2.43
CA GLY A 268 11.27 -17.32 2.57
C GLY A 268 10.66 -18.17 1.44
N THR A 269 9.76 -17.61 0.63
CA THR A 269 9.16 -18.34 -0.50
C THR A 269 10.09 -18.39 -1.71
N THR A 270 10.17 -19.55 -2.36
CA THR A 270 11.02 -19.82 -3.54
C THR A 270 10.15 -20.29 -4.73
N PRO A 271 10.73 -20.47 -5.93
CA PRO A 271 10.01 -21.05 -7.07
C PRO A 271 9.35 -22.41 -6.77
N GLU A 272 9.89 -23.19 -5.83
CA GLU A 272 9.27 -24.47 -5.43
C GLU A 272 7.91 -24.29 -4.72
N TYR A 273 7.74 -23.20 -3.96
CA TYR A 273 6.46 -22.87 -3.31
C TYR A 273 5.43 -22.47 -4.35
N ILE A 274 5.83 -21.60 -5.29
CA ILE A 274 4.97 -21.14 -6.37
C ILE A 274 4.54 -22.30 -7.26
N LYS A 275 5.46 -23.19 -7.62
CA LYS A 275 5.14 -24.41 -8.36
C LYS A 275 4.17 -25.32 -7.60
N ALA A 276 4.34 -25.45 -6.30
CA ALA A 276 3.44 -26.23 -5.45
C ALA A 276 2.04 -25.59 -5.34
N MET A 277 1.92 -24.27 -5.45
CA MET A 277 0.64 -23.54 -5.41
C MET A 277 -0.09 -23.44 -6.76
N ASN A 278 0.50 -23.90 -7.86
CA ASN A 278 -0.06 -23.72 -9.20
C ASN A 278 -1.50 -24.26 -9.36
N TYR A 279 -1.87 -25.28 -8.58
CA TYR A 279 -3.24 -25.83 -8.55
C TYR A 279 -4.32 -24.84 -8.13
N ILE A 280 -3.98 -23.77 -7.40
CA ILE A 280 -4.96 -22.77 -6.94
C ILE A 280 -5.64 -22.07 -8.12
N LYS A 281 -4.96 -21.94 -9.26
CA LYS A 281 -5.51 -21.28 -10.46
C LYS A 281 -6.71 -21.99 -11.06
N ASP A 282 -6.85 -23.29 -10.79
CA ASP A 282 -7.96 -24.12 -11.25
C ASP A 282 -9.16 -24.10 -10.28
N LYS A 283 -9.01 -23.47 -9.11
CA LYS A 283 -10.11 -23.33 -8.15
C LYS A 283 -11.10 -22.28 -8.59
N GLU A 284 -12.38 -22.54 -8.34
CA GLU A 284 -13.42 -21.56 -8.56
C GLU A 284 -13.30 -20.45 -7.51
N ARG A 285 -13.38 -19.19 -7.98
CA ARG A 285 -13.43 -18.03 -7.10
C ARG A 285 -14.86 -17.50 -7.02
N SER A 286 -15.33 -17.29 -5.79
CA SER A 286 -16.56 -16.57 -5.50
C SER A 286 -16.30 -15.44 -4.50
N ILE A 287 -17.27 -14.53 -4.36
CA ILE A 287 -17.25 -13.56 -3.25
C ILE A 287 -17.79 -14.30 -2.03
N THR A 288 -16.94 -14.49 -1.04
CA THR A 288 -17.22 -15.23 0.19
C THR A 288 -17.59 -14.30 1.34
N VAL A 289 -17.01 -13.09 1.37
CA VAL A 289 -17.35 -12.03 2.31
C VAL A 289 -18.09 -10.92 1.56
N PRO A 290 -19.37 -10.65 1.84
CA PRO A 290 -20.11 -9.56 1.20
C PRO A 290 -19.48 -8.21 1.55
N CYS A 291 -19.09 -7.46 0.53
CA CYS A 291 -18.56 -6.12 0.73
C CYS A 291 -19.69 -5.12 0.87
N ASP A 292 -19.60 -4.24 1.87
CA ASP A 292 -20.61 -3.20 2.07
C ASP A 292 -20.47 -2.10 1.00
N LYS A 293 -21.60 -1.68 0.42
CA LYS A 293 -21.70 -0.61 -0.60
C LYS A 293 -22.14 0.73 -0.02
N LYS A 294 -22.28 0.83 1.29
CA LYS A 294 -22.65 2.08 1.97
C LYS A 294 -21.65 3.22 1.72
N ARG A 295 -22.12 4.43 2.03
CA ARG A 295 -21.31 5.64 1.95
C ARG A 295 -20.58 5.82 3.28
N TYR A 296 -19.25 5.79 3.22
CA TYR A 296 -18.42 5.92 4.40
C TYR A 296 -17.46 7.09 4.23
N ILE A 297 -17.32 7.86 5.30
CA ILE A 297 -16.19 8.77 5.50
C ILE A 297 -15.20 8.12 6.47
N PHE A 298 -13.92 8.36 6.26
CA PHE A 298 -12.84 7.70 7.00
C PHE A 298 -11.86 8.74 7.53
N CYS A 299 -11.33 8.49 8.72
CA CYS A 299 -10.01 8.94 9.14
C CYS A 299 -9.09 7.73 9.24
N GLN A 300 -7.80 7.96 9.48
CA GLN A 300 -6.81 6.88 9.62
C GLN A 300 -7.00 5.97 10.87
N TYR A 301 -8.02 6.21 11.70
CA TYR A 301 -8.30 5.44 12.91
C TYR A 301 -9.69 4.81 12.95
N GLY A 302 -10.57 5.15 12.00
CA GLY A 302 -11.97 4.73 12.04
C GLY A 302 -12.79 5.37 10.94
N TYR A 303 -14.07 5.00 10.87
CA TYR A 303 -14.98 5.42 9.81
C TYR A 303 -16.40 5.59 10.33
N VAL A 304 -17.17 6.39 9.59
CA VAL A 304 -18.59 6.64 9.84
C VAL A 304 -19.36 6.29 8.58
N ASP A 305 -20.44 5.56 8.76
CA ASP A 305 -21.47 5.35 7.76
C ASP A 305 -22.38 6.56 7.72
N VAL A 306 -22.34 7.31 6.62
CA VAL A 306 -23.08 8.58 6.53
C VAL A 306 -24.55 8.38 6.16
N ASP A 307 -24.96 7.14 5.87
CA ASP A 307 -26.35 6.80 5.64
C ASP A 307 -27.06 6.35 6.94
N ASP A 308 -26.30 6.06 8.02
CA ASP A 308 -26.81 5.76 9.37
C ASP A 308 -26.76 7.02 10.27
N PHE A 309 -27.31 6.95 11.49
CA PHE A 309 -27.23 8.07 12.45
C PHE A 309 -25.80 8.22 12.99
N TYR A 310 -25.30 9.45 13.02
CA TYR A 310 -24.01 9.83 13.60
C TYR A 310 -24.08 11.25 14.18
N GLU A 311 -23.24 11.53 15.17
CA GLU A 311 -23.13 12.84 15.82
C GLU A 311 -21.90 13.61 15.34
N THR A 312 -22.02 14.92 15.26
CA THR A 312 -20.93 15.80 14.81
C THR A 312 -20.66 16.93 15.78
N VAL A 313 -19.39 17.33 15.87
CA VAL A 313 -18.95 18.55 16.57
C VAL A 313 -18.36 19.53 15.55
N ASP A 314 -18.72 20.80 15.70
CA ASP A 314 -18.24 21.87 14.82
C ASP A 314 -16.87 22.38 15.27
N PHE A 315 -15.96 22.53 14.32
CA PHE A 315 -14.65 23.12 14.50
C PHE A 315 -14.45 24.22 13.46
N ALA A 316 -14.44 25.47 13.93
CA ALA A 316 -14.20 26.63 13.09
C ALA A 316 -12.70 26.96 13.03
N VAL A 317 -12.11 26.84 11.84
CA VAL A 317 -10.72 27.22 11.61
C VAL A 317 -10.63 28.74 11.59
N SER A 318 -9.75 29.30 12.42
CA SER A 318 -9.44 30.72 12.42
C SER A 318 -8.32 31.04 11.43
N ASP A 319 -8.44 32.15 10.70
CA ASP A 319 -7.37 32.71 9.86
C ASP A 319 -6.27 33.29 10.78
N GLY A 320 -5.48 32.40 11.37
CA GLY A 320 -4.43 32.69 12.35
C GLY A 320 -3.22 31.78 12.17
N ASP A 321 -2.41 31.62 13.21
CA ASP A 321 -1.33 30.62 13.22
C ASP A 321 -1.93 29.21 13.36
N VAL A 322 -1.21 28.21 12.85
CA VAL A 322 -1.56 26.80 12.99
C VAL A 322 -1.70 26.44 14.46
N TYR A 323 -0.83 26.94 15.33
CA TYR A 323 -0.82 26.61 16.76
C TYR A 323 -2.11 26.97 17.50
N ASP A 324 -2.71 28.14 17.21
CA ASP A 324 -3.97 28.54 17.87
C ASP A 324 -5.12 27.57 17.53
N ASN A 325 -5.13 27.07 16.29
CA ASN A 325 -6.10 26.08 15.84
C ASN A 325 -5.82 24.70 16.46
N ILE A 326 -4.55 24.33 16.60
CA ILE A 326 -4.15 23.09 17.28
C ILE A 326 -4.57 23.10 18.75
N ASP A 327 -4.38 24.22 19.46
CA ASP A 327 -4.80 24.35 20.86
C ASP A 327 -6.32 24.22 21.00
N ALA A 328 -7.09 24.90 20.15
CA ALA A 328 -8.54 24.77 20.11
C ALA A 328 -9.00 23.34 19.79
N ALA A 329 -8.26 22.59 18.98
CA ALA A 329 -8.56 21.20 18.66
C ALA A 329 -8.38 20.27 19.86
N TYR A 330 -7.40 20.53 20.72
CA TYR A 330 -7.23 19.77 21.97
C TYR A 330 -8.42 19.96 22.92
N ASP A 331 -8.97 21.17 23.00
CA ASP A 331 -10.11 21.47 23.88
C ASP A 331 -11.37 20.67 23.51
N ILE A 332 -11.57 20.37 22.22
CA ILE A 332 -12.77 19.66 21.74
C ILE A 332 -12.55 18.17 21.46
N ASN A 333 -11.32 17.67 21.56
CA ASN A 333 -10.98 16.30 21.15
C ASN A 333 -11.74 15.23 21.97
N GLU A 334 -12.03 15.53 23.23
CA GLU A 334 -12.76 14.64 24.13
C GLU A 334 -14.28 14.73 23.99
N GLU A 335 -14.80 15.66 23.19
CA GLU A 335 -16.23 15.81 22.97
C GLU A 335 -16.82 14.54 22.31
N PRO A 336 -17.98 14.04 22.79
CA PRO A 336 -18.63 12.88 22.22
C PRO A 336 -19.19 13.25 20.84
N CYS A 337 -18.58 12.67 19.81
CA CYS A 337 -19.01 12.78 18.42
C CYS A 337 -18.41 11.63 17.62
N ASP A 338 -18.97 11.39 16.43
CA ASP A 338 -18.46 10.42 15.48
C ASP A 338 -17.62 11.08 14.37
N ALA A 339 -17.88 12.36 14.07
CA ALA A 339 -17.15 13.14 13.07
C ALA A 339 -17.04 14.63 13.45
N PHE A 340 -16.10 15.35 12.82
CA PHE A 340 -15.95 16.80 12.98
C PHE A 340 -16.34 17.55 11.71
N ASN A 341 -17.18 18.58 11.85
CA ASN A 341 -17.40 19.56 10.78
C ASN A 341 -16.28 20.60 10.82
N ILE A 342 -15.45 20.63 9.78
CA ILE A 342 -14.32 21.56 9.67
C ILE A 342 -14.74 22.73 8.79
N PHE A 343 -14.94 23.89 9.39
CA PHE A 343 -15.34 25.12 8.69
C PHE A 343 -14.13 26.00 8.42
N TYR A 344 -13.97 26.42 7.16
CA TYR A 344 -12.93 27.38 6.79
C TYR A 344 -13.41 28.30 5.67
N SER A 345 -13.41 29.60 5.93
CA SER A 345 -13.82 30.66 5.00
C SER A 345 -12.65 31.43 4.38
N GLY A 346 -11.41 31.09 4.74
CA GLY A 346 -10.20 31.72 4.22
C GLY A 346 -9.84 31.23 2.81
N ASN A 347 -8.70 31.72 2.29
CA ASN A 347 -8.22 31.40 0.94
C ASN A 347 -6.74 30.94 0.90
N ASN A 348 -6.15 30.68 2.07
CA ASN A 348 -4.77 30.20 2.17
C ASN A 348 -4.71 28.66 2.14
N ALA A 349 -4.48 28.11 0.95
CA ALA A 349 -4.43 26.66 0.73
C ALA A 349 -3.21 25.99 1.38
N GLN A 350 -2.08 26.68 1.50
CA GLN A 350 -0.86 26.14 2.12
C GLN A 350 -1.04 26.02 3.64
N PHE A 351 -1.57 27.07 4.27
CA PHE A 351 -1.95 27.03 5.68
C PHE A 351 -2.88 25.86 5.99
N LEU A 352 -3.91 25.68 5.16
CA LEU A 352 -4.87 24.61 5.37
C LEU A 352 -4.24 23.22 5.19
N PHE A 353 -3.32 23.05 4.24
CA PHE A 353 -2.56 21.82 4.09
C PHE A 353 -1.79 21.47 5.39
N GLU A 354 -1.05 22.45 5.92
CA GLU A 354 -0.23 22.30 7.13
C GLU A 354 -1.08 22.03 8.37
N LEU A 355 -2.20 22.75 8.51
CA LEU A 355 -3.14 22.57 9.60
C LEU A 355 -3.77 21.18 9.55
N ILE A 356 -4.35 20.77 8.42
CA ILE A 356 -5.01 19.46 8.29
C ILE A 356 -4.04 18.32 8.52
N ASN A 357 -2.78 18.47 8.07
CA ASN A 357 -1.76 17.45 8.28
C ASN A 357 -1.55 17.11 9.77
N GLN A 358 -1.69 18.11 10.65
CA GLN A 358 -1.56 17.97 12.11
C GLN A 358 -2.90 17.69 12.79
N LEU A 359 -3.95 18.41 12.41
CA LEU A 359 -5.27 18.37 13.04
C LEU A 359 -5.86 16.95 13.05
N GLN A 360 -5.66 16.18 11.98
CA GLN A 360 -6.13 14.80 11.87
C GLN A 360 -5.52 13.84 12.90
N ASP A 361 -4.29 14.10 13.36
CA ASP A 361 -3.60 13.27 14.36
C ASP A 361 -4.08 13.60 15.78
N ILE A 362 -4.70 14.77 15.97
CA ILE A 362 -5.24 15.22 17.25
C ILE A 362 -6.67 14.72 17.40
N LEU A 363 -7.55 15.09 16.45
CA LEU A 363 -8.99 14.84 16.53
C LEU A 363 -9.37 13.38 16.30
N LYS A 364 -8.56 12.63 15.53
CA LYS A 364 -8.67 11.18 15.31
C LYS A 364 -10.07 10.64 14.93
N LYS A 365 -10.91 11.48 14.33
CA LYS A 365 -12.24 11.13 13.82
C LYS A 365 -12.42 11.62 12.38
N PRO A 366 -13.34 11.04 11.59
CA PRO A 366 -13.65 11.51 10.24
C PRO A 366 -13.97 13.01 10.15
N PHE A 367 -13.55 13.66 9.08
CA PHE A 367 -13.80 15.09 8.84
C PHE A 367 -14.85 15.28 7.75
N ILE A 368 -15.70 16.29 7.96
CA ILE A 368 -16.63 16.84 6.97
C ILE A 368 -16.20 18.28 6.69
N PHE A 369 -15.72 18.54 5.48
CA PHE A 369 -15.23 19.86 5.10
C PHE A 369 -16.34 20.77 4.60
N HIS A 370 -16.45 21.94 5.23
CA HIS A 370 -17.29 23.07 4.83
C HIS A 370 -16.38 24.21 4.35
N ILE A 371 -15.92 24.09 3.10
CA ILE A 371 -14.92 24.98 2.50
C ILE A 371 -15.40 25.38 1.10
N ASP A 372 -15.70 26.67 0.92
CA ASP A 372 -16.20 27.20 -0.35
C ASP A 372 -15.09 27.41 -1.40
N ASP A 373 -13.88 27.77 -0.95
CA ASP A 373 -12.75 27.96 -1.86
C ASP A 373 -12.22 26.60 -2.36
N LYS A 374 -12.36 26.36 -3.67
CA LYS A 374 -12.01 25.07 -4.29
C LYS A 374 -10.52 24.74 -4.21
N VAL A 375 -9.65 25.74 -4.15
CA VAL A 375 -8.19 25.52 -4.04
C VAL A 375 -7.85 25.06 -2.63
N CYS A 376 -8.47 25.69 -1.62
CA CYS A 376 -8.34 25.28 -0.22
C CYS A 376 -8.94 23.89 0.00
N LEU A 377 -10.14 23.61 -0.53
CA LEU A 377 -10.75 22.28 -0.42
C LEU A 377 -9.87 21.18 -1.04
N ASP A 378 -9.31 21.42 -2.24
CA ASP A 378 -8.37 20.48 -2.88
C ASP A 378 -7.13 20.24 -2.00
N SER A 379 -6.59 21.30 -1.40
CA SER A 379 -5.43 21.25 -0.52
C SER A 379 -5.71 20.48 0.78
N ALA A 380 -6.84 20.75 1.44
CA ALA A 380 -7.27 20.02 2.64
C ALA A 380 -7.45 18.53 2.36
N LEU A 381 -8.15 18.19 1.27
CA LEU A 381 -8.35 16.80 0.87
C LEU A 381 -7.04 16.13 0.47
N ARG A 382 -6.07 16.87 -0.09
CA ARG A 382 -4.72 16.37 -0.39
C ARG A 382 -3.93 16.08 0.89
N ALA A 383 -4.06 16.88 1.95
CA ALA A 383 -3.39 16.63 3.24
C ALA A 383 -4.04 15.49 4.04
N TYR A 384 -5.37 15.35 3.94
CA TYR A 384 -6.14 14.43 4.78
C TYR A 384 -5.90 12.95 4.46
N CYS A 385 -5.40 12.19 5.42
CA CYS A 385 -5.24 10.73 5.36
C CYS A 385 -6.54 10.04 5.75
N GLY A 386 -7.51 10.15 4.85
CA GLY A 386 -8.83 9.59 5.02
C GLY A 386 -9.68 9.82 3.78
N ILE A 387 -10.98 9.64 3.95
CA ILE A 387 -11.99 9.96 2.95
C ILE A 387 -12.95 10.94 3.62
N ALA A 388 -12.86 12.21 3.26
CA ALA A 388 -13.64 13.24 3.92
C ALA A 388 -15.07 13.31 3.38
N GLY A 389 -15.98 13.78 4.24
CA GLY A 389 -17.25 14.35 3.82
C GLY A 389 -17.04 15.73 3.21
N ILE A 390 -17.85 16.12 2.23
CA ILE A 390 -17.84 17.47 1.64
C ILE A 390 -19.26 17.98 1.41
N THR A 391 -19.47 19.28 1.53
CA THR A 391 -20.77 19.92 1.24
C THR A 391 -20.88 20.53 -0.16
N ASP A 392 -19.75 20.85 -0.82
CA ASP A 392 -19.74 21.29 -2.22
C ASP A 392 -20.14 20.14 -3.17
N SER A 393 -21.12 20.41 -4.04
CA SER A 393 -21.72 19.39 -4.92
C SER A 393 -20.86 18.97 -6.10
N ASP A 394 -19.87 19.78 -6.50
CA ASP A 394 -19.18 19.60 -7.78
C ASP A 394 -17.76 19.03 -7.64
N PHE A 395 -17.32 18.77 -6.41
CA PHE A 395 -15.96 18.28 -6.15
C PHE A 395 -15.92 16.75 -6.02
N SER A 396 -15.07 16.08 -6.81
CA SER A 396 -15.01 14.61 -6.84
C SER A 396 -13.57 14.07 -6.95
N LYS A 397 -12.69 14.45 -6.01
CA LYS A 397 -11.32 13.94 -5.94
C LYS A 397 -11.05 13.21 -4.63
N TYR A 398 -9.98 12.41 -4.62
CA TYR A 398 -9.46 11.71 -3.43
C TYR A 398 -10.48 10.76 -2.75
N GLY A 399 -11.54 10.38 -3.45
CA GLY A 399 -12.61 9.54 -2.92
C GLY A 399 -13.62 10.27 -2.03
N ALA A 400 -13.54 11.60 -1.91
CA ALA A 400 -14.41 12.41 -1.06
C ALA A 400 -15.90 12.09 -1.29
N VAL A 401 -16.65 12.09 -0.19
CA VAL A 401 -18.06 11.73 -0.16
C VAL A 401 -18.88 12.98 0.05
N LYS A 402 -19.76 13.31 -0.90
CA LYS A 402 -20.75 14.35 -0.68
C LYS A 402 -21.65 13.95 0.48
N ILE A 403 -21.92 14.85 1.43
CA ILE A 403 -22.85 14.62 2.54
C ILE A 403 -24.23 15.14 2.19
#